data_AF-A0A1G7BD23-F1
#
_entry.id   AF-A0A1G7BD23-F1
#
_cell.length_a   1.000
_cell.length_b   1.000
_cell.length_c   1.000
_cell.angle_alpha   90.00
_cell.angle_beta   90.00
_cell.angle_gamma   90.00
#
_symmetry.space_group_name_H-M   'P 1'
#
loop_
_entity.id
_entity.type
_entity.pdbx_description
1 polymer ?
#
loop_
_entity_poly.entity_id
_entity_poly.type
_entity_poly.pdbx_seq_one_letter_code
_entity_poly.pdbx_strand_id
1 'polypeptide(L)'
;MIHIINKYNRQYYSDVLRNMFQLRHKIFVEQKGWNLLAQEDGLEIDQFDTDETIYFLKLDENSNILGGMRLVPTVVDTQLGTIFKDWCDFKPAPVGKNTYEWSRYFIADKKYRSPAGYPVHYELFFSILEFAVYRGIRNLTGFLEAVTLPRLNALPWDIEYLGNMVTYGGVGDEPKGRGAAVMVGVNERMLRITKRMKGIKKPYLALPIGDMGPARQIACTPEVCFRYLTFLEEHPEHANMLAAMSSMIIDSPKDRRAAIIEVFDGIAQDEAMAGFDASFAKVVAPTSYSLSVQ
;
A
#
# COMPACT_ATOMS: atom_id res chain seq x y z
N MET A 1 -5.37 -4.82 12.14
CA MET A 1 -5.68 -3.97 10.96
C MET A 1 -4.46 -3.93 10.03
N ILE A 2 -4.55 -3.40 8.80
CA ILE A 2 -3.33 -3.05 8.05
C ILE A 2 -2.88 -1.66 8.49
N HIS A 3 -1.64 -1.55 8.97
CA HIS A 3 -1.01 -0.29 9.33
C HIS A 3 -0.04 0.11 8.23
N ILE A 4 -0.15 1.36 7.77
CA ILE A 4 0.79 1.98 6.84
C ILE A 4 1.76 2.81 7.66
N ILE A 5 3.04 2.48 7.57
CA ILE A 5 4.10 3.13 8.35
C ILE A 5 5.07 3.80 7.38
N ASN A 6 5.28 5.11 7.53
CA ASN A 6 6.14 5.93 6.68
C ASN A 6 6.85 7.00 7.51
N LYS A 7 7.65 7.87 6.88
CA LYS A 7 8.40 8.94 7.58
C LYS A 7 7.58 9.86 8.47
N TYR A 8 6.28 10.04 8.22
CA TYR A 8 5.45 10.96 8.99
C TYR A 8 4.92 10.36 10.31
N ASN A 9 4.86 9.03 10.39
CA ASN A 9 4.27 8.34 11.54
C ASN A 9 5.18 7.28 12.18
N ARG A 10 6.33 6.95 11.59
CA ARG A 10 7.22 5.87 12.05
C ARG A 10 7.68 6.01 13.50
N GLN A 11 7.75 7.23 14.03
CA GLN A 11 8.08 7.48 15.44
C GLN A 11 7.12 6.80 16.42
N TYR A 12 5.85 6.63 16.05
CA TYR A 12 4.83 5.96 16.86
C TYR A 12 4.88 4.43 16.77
N TYR A 13 5.73 3.88 15.89
CA TYR A 13 5.83 2.45 15.59
C TYR A 13 7.23 1.89 15.85
N SER A 14 8.06 2.57 16.65
CA SER A 14 9.48 2.21 16.85
C SER A 14 9.67 0.74 17.27
N ASP A 15 8.93 0.27 18.27
CA ASP A 15 9.00 -1.12 18.73
C ASP A 15 8.46 -2.11 17.69
N VAL A 16 7.36 -1.74 17.01
CA VAL A 16 6.76 -2.55 15.94
C VAL A 16 7.73 -2.72 14.77
N LEU A 17 8.42 -1.64 14.36
CA LEU A 17 9.41 -1.68 13.29
C LEU A 17 10.62 -2.54 13.68
N ARG A 18 11.11 -2.43 14.92
CA ARG A 18 12.18 -3.29 15.41
C ARG A 18 11.78 -4.77 15.37
N ASN A 19 10.59 -5.10 15.87
CA ASN A 19 10.05 -6.46 15.83
C ASN A 19 9.86 -6.96 14.39
N MET A 20 9.48 -6.07 13.48
CA MET A 20 9.36 -6.37 12.05
C MET A 20 10.71 -6.75 11.44
N PHE A 21 11.78 -5.99 11.72
CA PHE A 21 13.13 -6.32 11.24
C PHE A 21 13.68 -7.63 11.82
N GLN A 22 13.41 -7.93 13.09
CA GLN A 22 13.74 -9.24 13.69
C GLN A 22 12.99 -10.37 13.01
N LEU A 23 11.69 -10.18 12.74
CA LEU A 23 10.88 -11.18 12.06
C LEU A 23 11.32 -11.39 10.61
N ARG A 24 11.73 -10.32 9.92
CA ARG A 24 12.36 -10.39 8.60
C ARG A 24 13.64 -11.22 8.64
N HIS A 25 14.51 -11.02 9.63
CA HIS A 25 15.72 -11.84 9.81
C HIS A 25 15.37 -13.32 9.94
N LYS A 26 14.46 -13.66 10.85
CA LYS A 26 13.97 -15.04 11.04
C LYS A 26 13.41 -15.66 9.76
N ILE A 27 12.70 -14.91 8.94
CA ILE A 27 12.06 -15.45 7.73
C ILE A 27 13.04 -15.51 6.55
N PHE A 28 13.74 -14.41 6.26
CA PHE A 28 14.57 -14.30 5.07
C PHE A 28 15.95 -14.93 5.27
N VAL A 29 16.57 -14.71 6.43
CA VAL A 29 17.90 -15.25 6.75
C VAL A 29 17.77 -16.68 7.25
N GLU A 30 17.10 -16.92 8.38
CA GLU A 30 17.11 -18.26 9.01
C GLU A 30 16.30 -19.30 8.21
N GLN A 31 15.09 -18.95 7.75
CA GLN A 31 14.21 -19.92 7.07
C GLN A 31 14.47 -20.04 5.57
N LYS A 32 14.66 -18.92 4.86
CA LYS A 32 14.94 -18.91 3.41
C LYS A 32 16.44 -19.00 3.08
N GLY A 33 17.32 -18.84 4.07
CA GLY A 33 18.77 -18.95 3.90
C GLY A 33 19.39 -17.79 3.12
N TRP A 34 18.78 -16.60 3.10
CA TRP A 34 19.36 -15.45 2.40
C TRP A 34 20.48 -14.82 3.22
N ASN A 35 21.58 -15.57 3.37
CA ASN A 35 22.69 -15.26 4.29
C ASN A 35 23.38 -13.93 4.02
N LEU A 36 23.30 -13.40 2.79
CA LEU A 36 23.82 -12.06 2.45
C LEU A 36 23.08 -10.93 3.16
N LEU A 37 21.89 -11.20 3.71
CA LEU A 37 21.11 -10.24 4.49
C LEU A 37 21.34 -10.37 6.01
N ALA A 38 22.19 -11.30 6.45
CA ALA A 38 22.47 -11.50 7.86
C ALA A 38 23.23 -10.32 8.45
N GLN A 39 22.75 -9.77 9.55
CA GLN A 39 23.43 -8.76 10.36
C GLN A 39 23.73 -9.31 11.75
N GLU A 40 24.78 -8.81 12.39
CA GLU A 40 25.25 -9.27 13.71
C GLU A 40 24.24 -9.01 14.83
N ASP A 41 23.39 -8.00 14.68
CA ASP A 41 22.37 -7.60 15.67
C ASP A 41 21.06 -8.40 15.54
N GLY A 42 20.99 -9.36 14.62
CA GLY A 42 19.80 -10.19 14.40
C GLY A 42 18.65 -9.45 13.70
N LEU A 43 18.93 -8.30 13.09
CA LEU A 43 17.96 -7.56 12.27
C LEU A 43 18.17 -7.88 10.78
N GLU A 44 17.13 -7.68 9.97
CA GLU A 44 17.25 -7.64 8.51
C GLU A 44 16.81 -6.28 8.01
N ILE A 45 17.78 -5.40 7.82
CA ILE A 45 17.64 -4.04 7.33
C ILE A 45 18.54 -3.90 6.10
N ASP A 46 18.02 -3.53 4.94
CA ASP A 46 18.85 -3.29 3.75
C ASP A 46 18.95 -1.80 3.43
N GLN A 47 19.71 -1.44 2.40
CA GLN A 47 19.90 -0.04 1.99
C GLN A 47 18.61 0.63 1.48
N PHE A 48 17.51 -0.12 1.31
CA PHE A 48 16.20 0.38 0.88
C PHE A 48 15.21 0.53 2.04
N ASP A 49 15.67 0.34 3.28
CA ASP A 49 14.94 0.67 4.51
C ASP A 49 15.27 2.10 4.98
N THR A 50 14.80 3.09 4.21
CA THR A 50 15.07 4.53 4.38
C THR A 50 13.85 5.30 4.90
N ASP A 51 13.91 6.64 4.93
CA ASP A 51 12.74 7.47 5.24
C ASP A 51 11.68 7.49 4.12
N GLU A 52 12.07 7.18 2.88
CA GLU A 52 11.11 7.09 1.78
C GLU A 52 10.36 5.75 1.73
N THR A 53 10.74 4.82 2.61
CA THR A 53 10.15 3.49 2.70
C THR A 53 8.79 3.51 3.37
N ILE A 54 7.84 2.80 2.77
CA ILE A 54 6.48 2.64 3.29
C ILE A 54 6.26 1.16 3.62
N TYR A 55 6.02 0.85 4.89
CA TYR A 55 5.71 -0.50 5.34
C TYR A 55 4.20 -0.69 5.47
N PHE A 56 3.72 -1.84 5.01
CA PHE A 56 2.36 -2.31 5.21
C PHE A 56 2.42 -3.50 6.14
N LEU A 57 1.95 -3.36 7.38
CA LEU A 57 1.99 -4.43 8.38
C LEU A 57 0.57 -4.82 8.80
N LYS A 58 0.27 -6.12 8.76
CA LYS A 58 -0.92 -6.66 9.39
C LYS A 58 -0.64 -6.88 10.86
N LEU A 59 -1.31 -6.12 11.73
CA LEU A 59 -1.24 -6.29 13.17
C LEU A 59 -2.53 -6.93 13.71
N ASP A 60 -2.39 -7.76 14.75
CA ASP A 60 -3.52 -8.18 15.60
C ASP A 60 -3.80 -7.14 16.71
N GLU A 61 -4.75 -7.44 17.58
CA GLU A 61 -5.18 -6.56 18.68
C GLU A 61 -4.09 -6.32 19.74
N ASN A 62 -3.10 -7.22 19.81
CA ASN A 62 -1.97 -7.13 20.73
C ASN A 62 -0.71 -6.56 20.04
N SER A 63 -0.87 -5.95 18.86
CA SER A 63 0.24 -5.43 18.03
C SER A 63 1.23 -6.48 17.55
N ASN A 64 0.86 -7.78 17.53
CA ASN A 64 1.70 -8.80 16.92
C ASN A 64 1.62 -8.71 15.40
N ILE A 65 2.76 -8.88 14.74
CA ILE A 65 2.86 -8.83 13.28
C ILE A 65 2.45 -10.18 12.71
N LEU A 66 1.38 -10.19 11.91
CA LEU A 66 0.89 -11.38 11.21
C LEU A 66 1.49 -11.52 9.81
N GLY A 67 1.94 -10.40 9.23
CA GLY A 67 2.58 -10.33 7.92
C GLY A 67 2.88 -8.91 7.51
N GLY A 68 3.65 -8.75 6.44
CA GLY A 68 4.02 -7.43 5.94
C GLY A 68 4.52 -7.40 4.52
N MET A 69 4.60 -6.18 3.99
CA MET A 69 5.20 -5.82 2.69
C MET A 69 5.82 -4.44 2.78
N ARG A 70 6.76 -4.16 1.86
CA ARG A 70 7.44 -2.88 1.72
C ARG A 70 7.13 -2.26 0.35
N LEU A 71 6.90 -0.95 0.31
CA LEU A 71 6.91 -0.13 -0.90
C LEU A 71 8.05 0.90 -0.82
N VAL A 72 8.74 1.11 -1.95
CA VAL A 72 9.79 2.13 -2.10
C VAL A 72 9.50 2.93 -3.38
N PRO A 73 9.47 4.27 -3.37
CA PRO A 73 9.28 5.05 -4.59
C PRO A 73 10.48 4.85 -5.54
N THR A 74 10.22 4.60 -6.82
CA THR A 74 11.30 4.34 -7.80
C THR A 74 12.11 5.57 -8.20
N VAL A 75 11.78 6.76 -7.66
CA VAL A 75 12.59 7.97 -7.83
C VAL A 75 13.81 8.00 -6.91
N VAL A 76 13.91 7.07 -5.97
CA VAL A 76 15.13 6.78 -5.20
C VAL A 76 15.62 5.37 -5.55
N ASP A 77 16.80 5.01 -5.06
CA ASP A 77 17.37 3.68 -5.29
C ASP A 77 16.42 2.57 -4.80
N THR A 78 16.21 1.56 -5.64
CA THR A 78 15.39 0.39 -5.31
C THR A 78 16.16 -0.90 -5.54
N GLN A 79 15.64 -2.03 -5.03
CA GLN A 79 16.28 -3.33 -5.15
C GLN A 79 16.42 -3.77 -6.62
N LEU A 80 15.36 -3.59 -7.40
CA LEU A 80 15.33 -3.91 -8.83
C LEU A 80 16.21 -2.96 -9.62
N GLY A 81 16.17 -1.65 -9.33
CA GLY A 81 16.97 -0.64 -10.02
C GLY A 81 18.47 -0.69 -9.71
N THR A 82 18.85 -1.25 -8.55
CA THR A 82 20.23 -1.22 -8.05
C THR A 82 20.89 -2.60 -8.08
N ILE A 83 20.30 -3.59 -7.40
CA ILE A 83 20.91 -4.92 -7.23
C ILE A 83 20.55 -5.83 -8.39
N PHE A 84 19.30 -5.83 -8.83
CA PHE A 84 18.78 -6.75 -9.84
C PHE A 84 18.62 -6.10 -11.22
N LYS A 85 19.33 -5.00 -11.48
CA LYS A 85 19.22 -4.25 -12.74
C LYS A 85 19.52 -5.10 -13.97
N ASP A 86 20.46 -6.04 -13.84
CA ASP A 86 20.88 -6.93 -14.92
C ASP A 86 19.85 -8.05 -15.18
N TRP A 87 18.82 -8.17 -14.33
CA TRP A 87 17.69 -9.10 -14.51
C TRP A 87 16.51 -8.44 -15.25
N CYS A 88 16.69 -7.19 -15.71
CA CYS A 88 15.75 -6.41 -16.50
C CYS A 88 16.25 -6.31 -17.97
N ASP A 89 16.46 -7.46 -18.62
CA ASP A 89 17.10 -7.55 -19.94
C ASP A 89 16.16 -7.26 -21.13
N PHE A 90 14.85 -7.19 -20.92
CA PHE A 90 13.91 -6.72 -21.95
C PHE A 90 13.72 -5.21 -21.89
N LYS A 91 13.69 -4.65 -20.67
CA LYS A 91 13.47 -3.23 -20.41
C LYS A 91 14.00 -2.87 -19.04
N PRO A 92 14.69 -1.72 -18.87
CA PRO A 92 15.20 -1.30 -17.56
C PRO A 92 14.09 -1.17 -16.52
N ALA A 93 14.47 -1.34 -15.24
CA ALA A 93 13.57 -1.10 -14.11
C ALA A 93 12.93 0.31 -14.23
N PRO A 94 11.59 0.43 -14.09
CA PRO A 94 10.92 1.70 -14.32
C PRO A 94 11.19 2.69 -13.19
N VAL A 95 11.44 3.95 -13.56
CA VAL A 95 11.66 5.07 -12.63
C VAL A 95 10.59 6.14 -12.87
N GLY A 96 9.88 6.54 -11.82
CA GLY A 96 8.91 7.62 -11.94
C GLY A 96 8.14 7.98 -10.67
N LYS A 97 7.62 9.21 -10.61
CA LYS A 97 6.88 9.76 -9.45
C LYS A 97 5.64 8.93 -9.05
N ASN A 98 5.05 8.20 -9.99
CA ASN A 98 3.87 7.34 -9.78
C ASN A 98 4.22 5.86 -9.89
N THR A 99 5.48 5.47 -9.67
CA THR A 99 5.96 4.10 -9.80
C THR A 99 6.70 3.71 -8.55
N TYR A 100 6.30 2.60 -7.95
CA TYR A 100 6.82 2.13 -6.67
C TYR A 100 7.27 0.68 -6.80
N GLU A 101 8.37 0.34 -6.15
CA GLU A 101 8.82 -1.04 -6.02
C GLU A 101 8.20 -1.68 -4.79
N TRP A 102 7.61 -2.87 -4.96
CA TRP A 102 7.21 -3.72 -3.84
C TRP A 102 8.29 -4.76 -3.51
N SER A 103 8.50 -5.02 -2.23
CA SER A 103 9.46 -6.03 -1.79
C SER A 103 9.10 -6.55 -0.41
N ARG A 104 9.89 -7.52 0.08
CA ARG A 104 9.81 -8.05 1.46
C ARG A 104 8.39 -8.50 1.85
N TYR A 105 7.69 -9.19 0.95
CA TYR A 105 6.45 -9.89 1.31
C TYR A 105 6.76 -11.04 2.28
N PHE A 106 6.10 -11.04 3.44
CA PHE A 106 6.18 -12.14 4.39
C PHE A 106 4.87 -12.36 5.14
N ILE A 107 4.70 -13.58 5.65
CA ILE A 107 3.63 -13.96 6.59
C ILE A 107 4.31 -14.66 7.76
N ALA A 108 4.02 -14.19 8.97
CA ALA A 108 4.72 -14.56 10.20
C ALA A 108 4.63 -16.06 10.52
N ASP A 109 3.48 -16.68 10.21
CA ASP A 109 3.22 -18.09 10.47
C ASP A 109 2.42 -18.73 9.32
N LYS A 110 2.66 -20.02 9.05
CA LYS A 110 1.92 -20.79 8.03
C LYS A 110 0.40 -20.81 8.31
N LYS A 111 -0.04 -20.77 9.57
CA LYS A 111 -1.47 -20.73 9.92
C LYS A 111 -2.18 -19.49 9.35
N TYR A 112 -1.47 -18.38 9.18
CA TYR A 112 -2.00 -17.15 8.57
C TYR A 112 -1.97 -17.18 7.02
N ARG A 113 -1.51 -18.27 6.41
CA ARG A 113 -1.54 -18.48 4.94
C ARG A 113 -2.78 -19.28 4.48
N SER A 114 -3.55 -19.87 5.39
CA SER A 114 -4.60 -20.83 5.04
C SER A 114 -5.87 -20.16 4.47
N PRO A 115 -6.43 -20.66 3.34
CA PRO A 115 -7.74 -20.26 2.83
C PRO A 115 -8.88 -20.47 3.85
N ALA A 116 -8.69 -21.35 4.83
CA ALA A 116 -9.71 -21.76 5.79
C ALA A 116 -9.75 -20.91 7.08
N GLY A 117 -8.91 -19.87 7.23
CA GLY A 117 -8.78 -19.21 8.53
C GLY A 117 -8.51 -17.70 8.52
N TYR A 118 -7.55 -17.19 7.75
CA TYR A 118 -7.19 -15.76 7.81
C TYR A 118 -6.64 -15.25 6.47
N PRO A 119 -7.28 -14.27 5.81
CA PRO A 119 -6.87 -13.80 4.49
C PRO A 119 -5.72 -12.78 4.53
N VAL A 120 -4.73 -12.91 5.43
CA VAL A 120 -3.67 -11.88 5.62
C VAL A 120 -2.95 -11.54 4.32
N HIS A 121 -2.69 -12.55 3.48
CA HIS A 121 -2.15 -12.34 2.14
C HIS A 121 -3.00 -11.38 1.30
N TYR A 122 -4.31 -11.62 1.23
CA TYR A 122 -5.23 -10.77 0.48
C TYR A 122 -5.36 -9.39 1.13
N GLU A 123 -5.37 -9.29 2.46
CA GLU A 123 -5.41 -8.01 3.17
C GLU A 123 -4.21 -7.13 2.82
N LEU A 124 -2.99 -7.68 2.87
CA LEU A 124 -1.77 -6.97 2.48
C LEU A 124 -1.79 -6.59 1.00
N PHE A 125 -2.14 -7.53 0.13
CA PHE A 125 -2.09 -7.28 -1.31
C PHE A 125 -3.11 -6.24 -1.75
N PHE A 126 -4.37 -6.36 -1.29
CA PHE A 126 -5.41 -5.40 -1.63
C PHE A 126 -5.21 -4.04 -0.95
N SER A 127 -4.64 -3.99 0.26
CA SER A 127 -4.33 -2.69 0.89
C SER A 127 -3.28 -1.91 0.11
N ILE A 128 -2.28 -2.58 -0.47
CA ILE A 128 -1.32 -1.94 -1.38
C ILE A 128 -2.00 -1.42 -2.64
N LEU A 129 -2.90 -2.20 -3.26
CA LEU A 129 -3.61 -1.75 -4.47
C LEU A 129 -4.56 -0.58 -4.17
N GLU A 130 -5.27 -0.63 -3.03
CA GLU A 130 -6.12 0.46 -2.55
C GLU A 130 -5.30 1.71 -2.30
N PHE A 131 -4.16 1.58 -1.62
CA PHE A 131 -3.23 2.68 -1.40
C PHE A 131 -2.69 3.24 -2.71
N ALA A 132 -2.29 2.38 -3.65
CA ALA A 132 -1.75 2.77 -4.93
C ALA A 132 -2.78 3.58 -5.74
N VAL A 133 -4.01 3.08 -5.86
CA VAL A 133 -5.11 3.82 -6.50
C VAL A 133 -5.37 5.15 -5.80
N TYR A 134 -5.46 5.15 -4.47
CA TYR A 134 -5.72 6.36 -3.67
C TYR A 134 -4.63 7.43 -3.86
N ARG A 135 -3.36 7.02 -3.96
CA ARG A 135 -2.19 7.89 -4.11
C ARG A 135 -1.84 8.22 -5.57
N GLY A 136 -2.62 7.72 -6.54
CA GLY A 136 -2.33 7.91 -7.96
C GLY A 136 -1.08 7.17 -8.46
N ILE A 137 -0.63 6.14 -7.74
CA ILE A 137 0.43 5.23 -8.17
C ILE A 137 -0.12 4.40 -9.33
N ARG A 138 0.57 4.44 -10.46
CA ARG A 138 0.15 3.80 -11.71
C ARG A 138 0.88 2.50 -12.00
N ASN A 139 2.06 2.31 -11.42
CA ASN A 139 2.86 1.11 -11.63
C ASN A 139 3.42 0.59 -10.30
N LEU A 140 3.33 -0.72 -10.11
CA LEU A 140 4.10 -1.45 -9.10
C LEU A 140 5.13 -2.31 -9.81
N THR A 141 6.38 -2.28 -9.37
CA THR A 141 7.44 -3.10 -9.95
C THR A 141 8.15 -3.93 -8.89
N GLY A 142 8.84 -4.99 -9.29
CA GLY A 142 9.71 -5.75 -8.42
C GLY A 142 10.08 -7.11 -8.99
N PHE A 143 10.93 -7.82 -8.27
CA PHE A 143 11.30 -9.19 -8.58
C PHE A 143 10.39 -10.16 -7.83
N LEU A 144 9.68 -11.03 -8.56
CA LEU A 144 8.74 -11.98 -7.99
C LEU A 144 9.22 -13.42 -8.17
N GLU A 145 9.12 -14.22 -7.10
CA GLU A 145 9.40 -15.66 -7.14
C GLU A 145 8.45 -16.36 -8.13
N ALA A 146 8.95 -17.36 -8.87
CA ALA A 146 8.25 -18.04 -9.95
C ALA A 146 6.93 -18.69 -9.49
N VAL A 147 6.83 -19.08 -8.21
CA VAL A 147 5.60 -19.63 -7.60
C VAL A 147 4.45 -18.60 -7.55
N THR A 148 4.75 -17.32 -7.60
CA THR A 148 3.77 -16.22 -7.55
C THR A 148 3.27 -15.84 -8.94
N LEU A 149 4.10 -15.99 -9.98
CA LEU A 149 3.80 -15.52 -11.33
C LEU A 149 2.51 -16.12 -11.95
N PRO A 150 2.22 -17.45 -11.83
CA PRO A 150 0.97 -17.99 -12.37
C PRO A 150 -0.28 -17.39 -11.72
N ARG A 151 -0.21 -17.08 -10.41
CA ARG A 151 -1.33 -16.46 -9.69
C ARG A 151 -1.56 -15.02 -10.12
N LEU A 152 -0.48 -14.31 -10.42
CA LEU A 152 -0.53 -12.93 -10.93
C LEU A 152 -1.07 -12.91 -12.36
N ASN A 153 -0.54 -13.76 -13.25
CA ASN A 153 -0.97 -13.87 -14.66
C ASN A 153 -2.42 -14.34 -14.81
N ALA A 154 -2.97 -15.05 -13.83
CA ALA A 154 -4.37 -15.45 -13.80
C ALA A 154 -5.33 -14.30 -13.46
N LEU A 155 -4.82 -13.15 -13.04
CA LEU A 155 -5.60 -11.95 -12.80
C LEU A 155 -5.66 -11.11 -14.09
N PRO A 156 -6.74 -10.34 -14.30
CA PRO A 156 -6.90 -9.48 -15.48
C PRO A 156 -6.09 -8.18 -15.30
N TRP A 157 -4.80 -8.36 -15.06
CA TRP A 157 -3.85 -7.30 -14.73
C TRP A 157 -2.97 -7.03 -15.93
N ASP A 158 -2.56 -5.78 -16.06
CA ASP A 158 -1.56 -5.39 -17.03
C ASP A 158 -0.19 -5.71 -16.45
N ILE A 159 0.41 -6.82 -16.87
CA ILE A 159 1.70 -7.31 -16.36
C ILE A 159 2.70 -7.28 -17.50
N GLU A 160 3.75 -6.47 -17.36
CA GLU A 160 4.89 -6.42 -18.25
C GLU A 160 6.06 -7.14 -17.59
N TYR A 161 6.61 -8.16 -18.27
CA TYR A 161 7.88 -8.77 -17.86
C TYR A 161 9.02 -7.86 -18.30
N LEU A 162 9.87 -7.48 -17.36
CA LEU A 162 11.01 -6.60 -17.61
C LEU A 162 12.26 -7.38 -18.01
N GLY A 163 12.24 -8.70 -17.80
CA GLY A 163 13.30 -9.58 -18.26
C GLY A 163 12.97 -11.06 -18.19
N ASN A 164 13.94 -11.87 -18.58
CA ASN A 164 13.90 -13.33 -18.54
C ASN A 164 13.72 -13.87 -17.11
N MET A 165 13.27 -15.12 -17.03
CA MET A 165 13.24 -15.82 -15.75
C MET A 165 14.66 -16.12 -15.28
N VAL A 166 15.01 -15.61 -14.10
CA VAL A 166 16.34 -15.76 -13.50
C VAL A 166 16.29 -16.80 -12.40
N THR A 167 17.33 -17.63 -12.36
CA THR A 167 17.63 -18.53 -11.25
C THR A 167 18.60 -17.82 -10.30
N TYR A 168 18.31 -17.78 -9.00
CA TYR A 168 19.09 -17.02 -8.02
C TYR A 168 19.40 -17.80 -6.74
N GLY A 169 20.48 -17.36 -6.08
CA GLY A 169 21.01 -17.94 -4.84
C GLY A 169 21.48 -19.38 -5.01
N GLY A 170 22.11 -19.94 -3.97
CA GLY A 170 22.60 -21.32 -4.00
C GLY A 170 23.85 -21.51 -3.15
N VAL A 171 24.27 -22.77 -2.98
CA VAL A 171 25.64 -23.14 -2.60
C VAL A 171 26.12 -24.07 -3.71
N GLY A 172 27.19 -23.70 -4.42
CA GLY A 172 27.60 -24.42 -5.64
C GLY A 172 26.60 -24.24 -6.79
N ASP A 173 26.33 -25.31 -7.54
CA ASP A 173 25.43 -25.31 -8.70
C ASP A 173 23.94 -25.48 -8.35
N GLU A 174 23.58 -25.62 -7.07
CA GLU A 174 22.19 -25.79 -6.65
C GLU A 174 21.49 -24.46 -6.37
N PRO A 175 20.48 -24.07 -7.17
CA PRO A 175 19.85 -22.77 -7.03
C PRO A 175 18.85 -22.70 -5.86
N LYS A 176 18.78 -21.56 -5.18
CA LYS A 176 17.78 -21.34 -4.10
C LYS A 176 16.38 -21.03 -4.62
N GLY A 177 16.27 -20.46 -5.82
CA GLY A 177 14.97 -20.09 -6.36
C GLY A 177 15.03 -19.63 -7.81
N ARG A 178 13.84 -19.36 -8.35
CA ARG A 178 13.64 -18.78 -9.68
C ARG A 178 12.61 -17.66 -9.57
N GLY A 179 12.74 -16.64 -10.40
CA GLY A 179 11.82 -15.51 -10.42
C GLY A 179 11.99 -14.65 -11.67
N ALA A 180 11.18 -13.59 -11.78
CA ALA A 180 11.27 -12.65 -12.87
C ALA A 180 11.04 -11.22 -12.39
N ALA A 181 11.69 -10.27 -13.06
CA ALA A 181 11.41 -8.85 -12.92
C ALA A 181 10.11 -8.52 -13.65
N VAL A 182 9.17 -7.86 -12.95
CA VAL A 182 7.87 -7.48 -13.53
C VAL A 182 7.49 -6.05 -13.17
N MET A 183 6.64 -5.46 -14.01
CA MET A 183 5.86 -4.27 -13.73
C MET A 183 4.38 -4.61 -13.86
N VAL A 184 3.58 -4.06 -12.97
CA VAL A 184 2.13 -4.23 -12.91
C VAL A 184 1.46 -2.87 -13.00
N GLY A 185 0.59 -2.68 -13.98
CA GLY A 185 -0.28 -1.52 -14.11
C GLY A 185 -1.36 -1.50 -13.03
N VAL A 186 -1.50 -0.38 -12.34
CA VAL A 186 -2.49 -0.17 -11.27
C VAL A 186 -3.47 0.92 -11.67
N ASN A 187 -4.75 0.62 -11.58
CA ASN A 187 -5.84 1.56 -11.80
C ASN A 187 -7.13 1.10 -11.09
N GLU A 188 -8.12 1.98 -11.00
CA GLU A 188 -9.40 1.69 -10.34
C GLU A 188 -10.14 0.49 -10.95
N ARG A 189 -10.09 0.33 -12.28
CA ARG A 189 -10.76 -0.78 -12.97
C ARG A 189 -10.15 -2.12 -12.55
N MET A 190 -8.82 -2.20 -12.54
CA MET A 190 -8.06 -3.36 -12.08
C MET A 190 -8.43 -3.71 -10.62
N LEU A 191 -8.42 -2.73 -9.72
CA LEU A 191 -8.78 -2.95 -8.30
C LEU A 191 -10.22 -3.47 -8.16
N ARG A 192 -11.17 -2.85 -8.86
CA ARG A 192 -12.61 -3.21 -8.81
C ARG A 192 -12.87 -4.62 -9.32
N ILE A 193 -12.27 -5.00 -10.46
CA ILE A 193 -12.42 -6.34 -11.04
C ILE A 193 -11.81 -7.38 -10.11
N THR A 194 -10.61 -7.13 -9.61
CA THR A 194 -9.89 -8.07 -8.72
C THR A 194 -10.66 -8.30 -7.43
N LYS A 195 -11.20 -7.24 -6.81
CA LYS A 195 -12.07 -7.37 -5.62
C LYS A 195 -13.30 -8.22 -5.91
N ARG A 196 -13.98 -7.97 -7.04
CA ARG A 196 -15.16 -8.74 -7.46
C ARG A 196 -14.84 -10.22 -7.68
N MET A 197 -13.74 -10.53 -8.37
CA MET A 197 -13.30 -11.91 -8.62
C MET A 197 -12.95 -12.66 -7.34
N LYS A 198 -12.42 -11.96 -6.33
CA LYS A 198 -12.03 -12.54 -5.04
C LYS A 198 -13.14 -12.45 -3.97
N GLY A 199 -14.33 -11.98 -4.33
CA GLY A 199 -15.45 -11.83 -3.39
C GLY A 199 -15.21 -10.80 -2.29
N ILE A 200 -14.27 -9.88 -2.47
CA ILE A 200 -13.91 -8.87 -1.48
C ILE A 200 -14.93 -7.73 -1.54
N LYS A 201 -15.68 -7.55 -0.44
CA LYS A 201 -16.75 -6.54 -0.34
C LYS A 201 -16.38 -5.32 0.51
N LYS A 202 -15.38 -5.44 1.39
CA LYS A 202 -14.92 -4.36 2.28
C LYS A 202 -13.55 -3.82 1.85
N PRO A 203 -13.24 -2.53 2.07
CA PRO A 203 -11.86 -2.06 1.98
C PRO A 203 -10.99 -2.74 3.04
N TYR A 204 -9.72 -2.94 2.73
CA TYR A 204 -8.73 -3.45 3.68
C TYR A 204 -7.86 -2.33 4.26
N LEU A 205 -7.80 -1.20 3.56
CA LEU A 205 -7.25 0.05 4.02
C LEU A 205 -8.25 0.72 4.97
N ALA A 206 -7.88 0.81 6.25
CA ALA A 206 -8.43 1.80 7.16
C ALA A 206 -7.33 2.86 7.31
N LEU A 207 -7.39 3.93 6.53
CA LEU A 207 -6.42 5.02 6.62
C LEU A 207 -6.59 5.70 7.98
N PRO A 208 -5.56 5.75 8.85
CA PRO A 208 -5.59 6.63 10.01
C PRO A 208 -5.58 8.08 9.51
N ILE A 209 -6.33 8.95 10.20
CA ILE A 209 -6.55 10.37 9.87
C ILE A 209 -5.24 11.18 9.71
N GLY A 210 -4.10 10.67 10.16
CA GLY A 210 -2.78 11.30 10.03
C GLY A 210 -1.96 10.97 8.77
N ASP A 211 -2.46 10.13 7.85
CA ASP A 211 -1.69 9.68 6.67
C ASP A 211 -1.89 10.57 5.42
N MET A 212 -2.48 11.76 5.62
CA MET A 212 -2.70 12.76 4.58
C MET A 212 -1.42 13.56 4.33
N GLY A 213 -0.66 13.19 3.30
CA GLY A 213 0.38 14.07 2.77
C GLY A 213 -0.18 15.47 2.41
N PRO A 214 0.67 16.50 2.29
CA PRO A 214 0.25 17.90 2.22
C PRO A 214 -0.70 18.22 1.04
N ALA A 215 -0.73 17.39 0.00
CA ALA A 215 -1.53 17.66 -1.19
C ALA A 215 -3.04 17.41 -1.06
N ARG A 216 -3.55 16.76 0.01
CA ARG A 216 -5.00 16.49 0.16
C ARG A 216 -5.49 16.41 1.61
N GLN A 217 -5.32 17.48 2.39
CA GLN A 217 -6.13 17.72 3.59
C GLN A 217 -7.64 17.98 3.29
N ILE A 218 -8.06 17.98 2.03
CA ILE A 218 -9.40 18.45 1.59
C ILE A 218 -10.45 17.32 1.46
N ALA A 219 -10.20 16.10 1.93
CA ALA A 219 -11.18 15.02 1.76
C ALA A 219 -11.41 14.12 3.00
N CYS A 220 -11.63 14.70 4.18
CA CYS A 220 -12.70 14.18 5.03
C CYS A 220 -13.95 14.98 4.67
N THR A 221 -14.87 14.41 3.89
CA THR A 221 -16.19 15.04 3.82
C THR A 221 -16.83 14.95 5.21
N PRO A 222 -17.56 15.98 5.66
CA PRO A 222 -18.20 15.98 6.98
C PRO A 222 -19.00 14.69 7.26
N GLU A 223 -19.66 14.13 6.25
CA GLU A 223 -20.40 12.87 6.35
C GLU A 223 -19.57 11.65 6.75
N VAL A 224 -18.32 11.51 6.28
CA VAL A 224 -17.47 10.37 6.66
C VAL A 224 -17.03 10.52 8.11
N CYS A 225 -16.65 11.73 8.50
CA CYS A 225 -16.27 12.07 9.86
C CYS A 225 -17.48 11.89 10.84
N PHE A 226 -18.71 12.26 10.46
CA PHE A 226 -19.92 12.06 11.27
C PHE A 226 -20.30 10.58 11.43
N ARG A 227 -20.24 9.77 10.37
CA ARG A 227 -20.56 8.34 10.45
C ARG A 227 -19.60 7.57 11.35
N TYR A 228 -18.33 7.99 11.39
CA TYR A 228 -17.34 7.38 12.27
C TYR A 228 -17.54 7.80 13.74
N LEU A 229 -17.94 9.04 14.00
CA LEU A 229 -18.31 9.49 15.35
C LEU A 229 -19.54 8.76 15.88
N THR A 230 -20.60 8.63 15.07
CA THR A 230 -21.80 7.86 15.44
C THR A 230 -21.46 6.40 15.73
N PHE A 231 -20.57 5.79 14.94
CA PHE A 231 -20.09 4.43 15.19
C PHE A 231 -19.37 4.31 16.55
N LEU A 232 -18.49 5.26 16.88
CA LEU A 232 -17.77 5.25 18.16
C LEU A 232 -18.71 5.47 19.35
N GLU A 233 -19.74 6.32 19.21
CA GLU A 233 -20.75 6.58 20.24
C GLU A 233 -21.60 5.34 20.57
N GLU A 234 -21.79 4.46 19.58
CA GLU A 234 -22.53 3.19 19.74
C GLU A 234 -21.68 2.04 20.31
N HIS A 235 -20.36 2.22 20.44
CA HIS A 235 -19.40 1.17 20.82
C HIS A 235 -18.51 1.61 22.01
N PRO A 236 -19.00 1.46 23.26
CA PRO A 236 -18.37 2.00 24.47
C PRO A 236 -16.97 1.44 24.77
N GLU A 237 -16.59 0.30 24.18
CA GLU A 237 -15.23 -0.26 24.21
C GLU A 237 -14.17 0.63 23.54
N HIS A 238 -14.60 1.61 22.74
CA HIS A 238 -13.75 2.57 22.05
C HIS A 238 -13.72 3.97 22.69
N ALA A 239 -14.17 4.10 23.95
CA ALA A 239 -14.27 5.37 24.68
C ALA A 239 -12.97 6.22 24.68
N ASN A 240 -11.80 5.58 24.72
CA ASN A 240 -10.51 6.26 24.67
C ASN A 240 -10.23 6.92 23.30
N MET A 241 -10.72 6.32 22.21
CA MET A 241 -10.61 6.86 20.85
C MET A 241 -11.61 8.00 20.62
N LEU A 242 -12.80 7.88 21.23
CA LEU A 242 -13.81 8.93 21.27
C LEU A 242 -13.31 10.17 22.03
N ALA A 243 -12.68 10.00 23.18
CA ALA A 243 -12.06 11.09 23.95
C ALA A 243 -10.91 11.78 23.20
N ALA A 244 -10.06 11.00 22.51
CA ALA A 244 -8.99 11.54 21.67
C ALA A 244 -9.53 12.33 20.47
N MET A 245 -10.64 11.90 19.85
CA MET A 245 -11.28 12.62 18.75
C MET A 245 -12.06 13.85 19.21
N SER A 246 -12.79 13.77 20.32
CA SER A 246 -13.55 14.89 20.88
C SER A 246 -12.65 16.05 21.31
N SER A 247 -11.43 15.79 21.81
CA SER A 247 -10.46 16.85 22.12
C SER A 247 -9.91 17.60 20.89
N MET A 248 -10.11 17.08 19.67
CA MET A 248 -9.74 17.73 18.41
C MET A 248 -10.90 18.50 17.75
N ILE A 249 -12.08 18.51 18.39
CA ILE A 249 -13.32 19.05 17.82
C ILE A 249 -13.67 20.31 18.61
N ILE A 250 -13.39 21.50 18.04
CA ILE A 250 -13.82 22.79 18.58
C ILE A 250 -15.35 22.79 18.74
N ASP A 251 -15.81 23.20 19.92
CA ASP A 251 -17.12 22.93 20.54
C ASP A 251 -18.34 23.67 19.95
N SER A 252 -18.21 24.38 18.81
CA SER A 252 -19.39 24.96 18.15
C SER A 252 -19.28 25.00 16.62
N PRO A 253 -20.36 24.61 15.89
CA PRO A 253 -20.41 24.67 14.42
C PRO A 253 -20.19 26.07 13.84
N LYS A 254 -20.46 27.12 14.62
CA LYS A 254 -20.35 28.52 14.19
C LYS A 254 -18.89 29.00 14.20
N ASP A 255 -18.14 28.57 15.21
CA ASP A 255 -16.73 28.92 15.38
C ASP A 255 -15.83 28.15 14.40
N ARG A 256 -16.25 26.93 14.03
CA ARG A 256 -15.59 26.12 12.99
C ARG A 256 -15.64 26.77 11.62
N ARG A 257 -16.76 27.44 11.28
CA ARG A 257 -16.91 28.13 9.99
C ARG A 257 -16.09 29.42 9.93
N ALA A 258 -16.00 30.15 11.05
CA ALA A 258 -15.18 31.36 11.15
C ALA A 258 -13.68 31.05 11.06
N ALA A 259 -13.20 30.03 11.77
CA ALA A 259 -11.79 29.62 11.74
C ALA A 259 -11.36 29.08 10.37
N ILE A 260 -12.25 28.36 9.65
CA ILE A 260 -11.99 27.94 8.28
C ILE A 260 -11.85 29.16 7.36
N ILE A 261 -12.74 30.15 7.46
CA ILE A 261 -12.67 31.36 6.63
C ILE A 261 -11.39 32.17 6.93
N GLU A 262 -11.03 32.33 8.20
CA GLU A 262 -9.83 33.09 8.62
C GLU A 262 -8.51 32.44 8.18
N VAL A 263 -8.46 31.10 8.11
CA VAL A 263 -7.30 30.35 7.60
C VAL A 263 -7.19 30.43 6.07
N PHE A 264 -8.31 30.52 5.35
CA PHE A 264 -8.33 30.54 3.89
C PHE A 264 -8.32 31.95 3.27
N ASP A 265 -8.64 33.00 4.02
CA ASP A 265 -8.48 34.40 3.58
C ASP A 265 -7.00 34.85 3.47
N GLY A 266 -6.06 34.05 3.98
CA GLY A 266 -4.61 34.28 3.85
C GLY A 266 -3.98 33.78 2.54
N ILE A 267 -4.74 33.11 1.67
CA ILE A 267 -4.25 32.54 0.41
C ILE A 267 -5.09 33.12 -0.72
N ALA A 268 -4.51 34.04 -1.48
CA ALA A 268 -5.18 34.75 -2.58
C ALA A 268 -5.90 33.77 -3.52
N GLN A 269 -7.23 33.91 -3.63
CA GLN A 269 -8.12 33.06 -4.44
C GLN A 269 -7.75 33.02 -5.92
N ASP A 270 -7.01 34.01 -6.41
CA ASP A 270 -6.70 34.18 -7.82
C ASP A 270 -5.68 33.15 -8.34
N GLU A 271 -4.77 32.65 -7.49
CA GLU A 271 -3.80 31.60 -7.89
C GLU A 271 -4.43 30.20 -7.91
N ALA A 272 -5.46 29.96 -7.09
CA ALA A 272 -6.14 28.67 -7.03
C ALA A 272 -7.10 28.45 -8.21
N MET A 273 -7.64 29.54 -8.79
CA MET A 273 -8.65 29.47 -9.84
C MET A 273 -8.08 29.39 -11.26
N ALA A 274 -6.82 29.79 -11.50
CA ALA A 274 -6.18 29.74 -12.81
C ALA A 274 -6.03 28.31 -13.38
N GLY A 275 -6.07 27.28 -12.52
CA GLY A 275 -6.00 25.86 -12.92
C GLY A 275 -7.33 25.24 -13.34
N PHE A 276 -8.47 25.94 -13.17
CA PHE A 276 -9.81 25.37 -13.38
C PHE A 276 -10.47 25.73 -14.72
N ASP A 277 -9.93 26.67 -15.50
CA ASP A 277 -10.54 27.18 -16.75
C ASP A 277 -10.22 26.37 -18.03
N ALA A 278 -9.80 25.10 -17.91
CA ALA A 278 -9.73 24.21 -19.06
C ALA A 278 -11.09 23.50 -19.27
N SER A 279 -11.80 23.87 -20.34
CA SER A 279 -13.20 23.51 -20.61
C SER A 279 -13.52 22.01 -20.60
N PHE A 280 -14.39 21.60 -19.67
CA PHE A 280 -15.11 20.32 -19.69
C PHE A 280 -16.35 20.44 -20.61
N ALA A 281 -16.30 19.87 -21.81
CA ALA A 281 -17.48 19.71 -22.66
C ALA A 281 -17.53 18.33 -23.31
N LYS A 282 -18.21 17.39 -22.64
CA LYS A 282 -19.17 16.38 -23.16
C LYS A 282 -19.21 15.13 -22.27
N VAL A 283 -20.14 15.17 -21.31
CA VAL A 283 -20.82 13.98 -20.79
C VAL A 283 -22.17 13.93 -21.49
N VAL A 284 -22.41 12.92 -22.32
CA VAL A 284 -23.76 12.46 -22.69
C VAL A 284 -23.72 10.95 -22.66
N ALA A 285 -24.45 10.34 -21.73
CA ALA A 285 -24.89 8.96 -21.85
C ALA A 285 -26.13 8.92 -22.77
N PRO A 286 -26.28 7.84 -23.56
CA PRO A 286 -27.55 7.12 -23.47
C PRO A 286 -27.37 5.61 -23.35
N THR A 287 -28.20 5.07 -22.45
CA THR A 287 -28.66 3.69 -22.34
C THR A 287 -29.26 3.15 -23.64
N SER A 288 -29.03 1.85 -23.91
CA SER A 288 -29.92 0.84 -24.51
C SER A 288 -29.25 0.04 -25.64
N TYR A 289 -29.01 -1.25 -25.42
CA TYR A 289 -29.06 -2.26 -26.48
C TYR A 289 -29.71 -3.53 -25.91
N SER A 290 -30.93 -3.78 -26.40
CA SER A 290 -31.62 -5.06 -26.38
C SER A 290 -30.97 -5.99 -27.40
N LEU A 291 -30.68 -7.23 -27.02
CA LEU A 291 -30.48 -8.33 -27.96
C LEU A 291 -31.54 -9.39 -27.68
N SER A 292 -32.54 -9.43 -28.55
CA SER A 292 -33.47 -10.53 -28.70
C SER A 292 -32.78 -11.70 -29.42
N VAL A 293 -33.11 -12.89 -28.94
CA VAL A 293 -32.83 -14.20 -29.52
C VAL A 293 -33.36 -14.31 -30.95
N GLN A 294 -32.55 -14.85 -31.85
CA GLN A 294 -32.91 -15.87 -32.85
C GLN A 294 -31.66 -16.68 -33.20
#